data_AF-Q4A6L0-F1
#
_entry.id   AF-Q4A6L0-F1
#
_cell.length_a   1.000
_cell.length_b   1.000
_cell.length_c   1.000
_cell.angle_alpha   90.00
_cell.angle_beta   90.00
_cell.angle_gamma   90.00
#
_symmetry.space_group_name_H-M   'P 1'
#
loop_
_entity.id
_entity.type
_entity.pdbx_description
1 polymer ?
#
loop_
_entity_poly.entity_id
_entity_poly.type
_entity_poly.pdbx_seq_one_letter_code
_entity_poly.pdbx_strand_id
1 'polypeptide(L)'
;MHKYRKDGLSQSKAFFYCLGLGLIGGEYFYLKLKKLALIKLALAFVGATIIFVTLVVLANTQSPVLSDETKKAIDLKTANVFNQFTDKHQNTQALLPAYVVGGLLIASNVVWTIYNAVLIHNGEFKDNKKQKISQWTETQESYLEHLLTKSENWRH
;
A
#
# COMPACT_ATOMS: atom_id res chain seq x y z
N MET A 1 7.11 -27.26 5.86
CA MET A 1 6.72 -27.29 7.30
C MET A 1 6.19 -25.91 7.70
N HIS A 2 4.93 -25.81 8.10
CA HIS A 2 4.38 -24.57 8.66
C HIS A 2 4.95 -24.35 10.07
N LYS A 3 5.71 -23.28 10.27
CA LYS A 3 6.28 -22.93 11.57
C LYS A 3 5.31 -22.09 12.39
N TYR A 4 5.23 -22.42 13.68
CA TYR A 4 4.39 -21.73 14.66
C TYR A 4 5.23 -21.17 15.79
N ARG A 5 4.84 -19.98 16.27
CA ARG A 5 5.36 -19.38 17.50
C ARG A 5 4.39 -19.70 18.65
N LYS A 6 4.89 -19.81 19.88
CA LYS A 6 4.11 -20.10 21.11
C LYS A 6 2.86 -19.22 21.30
N ASP A 7 2.88 -18.01 20.75
CA ASP A 7 1.76 -17.05 20.81
C ASP A 7 0.66 -17.31 19.75
N GLY A 8 0.76 -18.37 18.95
CA GLY A 8 -0.19 -18.72 17.87
C GLY A 8 0.05 -18.02 16.53
N LEU A 9 1.21 -17.40 16.34
CA LEU A 9 1.60 -16.83 15.05
C LEU A 9 2.09 -17.93 14.11
N SER A 10 1.61 -17.93 12.87
CA SER A 10 2.04 -18.88 11.85
C SER A 10 2.70 -18.17 10.66
N GLN A 11 3.71 -18.84 10.09
CA GLN A 11 4.39 -18.36 8.90
C GLN A 11 3.43 -18.20 7.71
N SER A 12 2.50 -19.15 7.54
CA SER A 12 1.51 -19.11 6.47
C SER A 12 0.58 -17.92 6.58
N LYS A 13 0.06 -17.62 7.77
CA LYS A 13 -0.78 -16.44 8.00
C LYS A 13 0.02 -15.17 7.73
N ALA A 14 1.25 -15.06 8.25
CA ALA A 14 2.10 -13.91 7.97
C ALA A 14 2.30 -13.68 6.45
N PHE A 15 2.48 -14.77 5.69
CA PHE A 15 2.59 -14.71 4.24
C PHE A 15 1.30 -14.23 3.56
N PHE A 16 0.14 -14.78 3.93
CA PHE A 16 -1.15 -14.33 3.38
C PHE A 16 -1.48 -12.89 3.75
N TYR A 17 -1.16 -12.44 4.97
CA TYR A 17 -1.27 -11.04 5.37
C TYR A 17 -0.34 -10.14 4.55
N CYS A 18 0.85 -10.62 4.19
CA CYS A 18 1.76 -9.91 3.31
C CYS A 18 1.22 -9.82 1.87
N LEU A 19 0.62 -10.88 1.33
CA LEU A 19 0.07 -10.84 -0.02
C LEU A 19 -1.21 -10.01 -0.12
N GLY A 20 -2.16 -10.20 0.80
CA GLY A 20 -3.46 -9.54 0.73
C GLY A 20 -3.46 -8.10 1.25
N LEU A 21 -2.69 -7.83 2.31
CA LEU A 21 -2.67 -6.53 3.00
C LEU A 21 -1.27 -5.93 3.09
N GLY A 22 -0.32 -6.42 2.28
CA GLY A 22 1.06 -5.99 2.36
C GLY A 22 1.27 -4.52 2.07
N LEU A 23 0.53 -3.95 1.10
CA LEU A 23 0.62 -2.53 0.76
C LEU A 23 0.34 -1.62 1.96
N ILE A 24 -0.53 -2.07 2.88
CA ILE A 24 -0.89 -1.32 4.10
C ILE A 24 -0.20 -1.85 5.36
N GLY A 25 0.76 -2.79 5.22
CA GLY A 25 1.55 -3.34 6.32
C GLY A 25 0.86 -4.42 7.15
N GLY A 26 -0.06 -5.19 6.56
CA GLY A 26 -0.76 -6.29 7.23
C GLY A 26 0.16 -7.33 7.88
N GLU A 27 1.30 -7.63 7.25
CA GLU A 27 2.32 -8.54 7.79
C GLU A 27 2.93 -7.99 9.09
N TYR A 28 3.13 -6.67 9.17
CA TYR A 28 3.70 -6.03 10.34
C TYR A 28 2.69 -5.94 11.48
N PHE A 29 1.41 -5.70 11.18
CA PHE A 29 0.36 -5.78 12.19
C PHE A 29 0.26 -7.19 12.78
N TYR A 30 0.26 -8.21 11.93
CA TYR A 30 0.21 -9.61 12.35
C TYR A 30 1.42 -9.98 13.24
N LEU A 31 2.63 -9.59 12.83
CA LEU A 31 3.87 -9.86 13.57
C LEU A 31 4.16 -8.90 14.72
N LYS A 32 3.18 -8.05 15.10
CA LYS A 32 3.24 -7.08 16.21
C LYS A 32 4.35 -6.02 16.06
N LEU A 33 4.76 -5.71 14.84
CA LEU A 33 5.74 -4.67 14.48
C LEU A 33 5.04 -3.33 14.21
N LYS A 34 4.38 -2.77 15.23
CA LYS A 34 3.49 -1.60 15.10
C LYS A 34 4.13 -0.38 14.43
N LYS A 35 5.40 -0.08 14.76
CA LYS A 35 6.11 1.08 14.19
C LYS A 35 6.29 0.95 12.67
N LEU A 36 6.72 -0.21 12.19
CA LEU A 36 6.90 -0.49 10.77
C LEU A 36 5.55 -0.54 10.03
N ALA A 37 4.53 -1.11 10.68
CA ALA A 37 3.18 -1.14 10.14
C ALA A 37 2.64 0.28 9.87
N LEU A 38 2.80 1.19 10.84
CA LEU A 38 2.37 2.59 10.72
C LEU A 38 3.11 3.34 9.61
N ILE A 39 4.44 3.14 9.49
CA ILE A 39 5.23 3.77 8.41
C ILE A 39 4.72 3.31 7.05
N LYS A 40 4.49 2.01 6.88
CA LYS A 40 4.05 1.44 5.60
C LYS A 40 2.64 1.89 5.23
N LEU A 41 1.74 1.94 6.21
CA LEU A 41 0.40 2.49 6.06
C LEU A 41 0.42 3.97 5.66
N ALA A 42 1.25 4.79 6.32
CA ALA A 42 1.39 6.20 5.99
C ALA A 42 1.90 6.42 4.56
N LEU A 43 2.92 5.65 4.13
CA LEU A 43 3.44 5.70 2.76
C LEU A 43 2.37 5.34 1.73
N ALA A 44 1.59 4.27 1.98
CA ALA A 44 0.49 3.89 1.10
C ALA A 44 -0.58 5.00 1.01
N PHE A 45 -0.95 5.58 2.15
CA PHE A 45 -1.96 6.63 2.22
C PHE A 45 -1.52 7.90 1.52
N VAL A 46 -0.27 8.35 1.73
CA VAL A 46 0.30 9.52 1.05
C VAL A 46 0.37 9.30 -0.45
N GLY A 47 0.92 8.17 -0.90
CA GLY A 47 1.01 7.84 -2.33
C GLY A 47 -0.37 7.79 -3.01
N ALA A 48 -1.34 7.13 -2.38
CA ALA A 48 -2.71 7.03 -2.90
C ALA A 48 -3.42 8.39 -2.93
N THR A 49 -3.23 9.22 -1.90
CA THR A 49 -3.83 10.56 -1.83
C THR A 49 -3.29 11.46 -2.94
N ILE A 50 -1.98 11.44 -3.19
CA ILE A 50 -1.38 12.22 -4.28
C ILE A 50 -1.98 11.81 -5.62
N ILE A 51 -1.99 10.50 -5.92
CA ILE A 51 -2.58 9.99 -7.17
C ILE A 51 -4.04 10.40 -7.29
N PHE A 52 -4.83 10.22 -6.23
CA PHE A 52 -6.25 10.54 -6.22
C PHE A 52 -6.51 12.03 -6.48
N VAL A 53 -5.84 12.92 -5.75
CA VAL A 53 -5.98 14.37 -5.94
C VAL A 53 -5.58 14.76 -7.36
N THR A 54 -4.46 14.24 -7.87
CA THR A 54 -4.03 14.50 -9.25
C THR A 54 -5.07 14.04 -10.26
N LEU A 55 -5.63 12.84 -10.12
CA LEU A 55 -6.68 12.34 -11.02
C LEU A 55 -7.96 13.18 -10.98
N VAL A 56 -8.40 13.61 -9.79
CA VAL A 56 -9.58 14.47 -9.63
C VAL A 56 -9.35 15.82 -10.31
N VAL A 57 -8.17 16.42 -10.17
CA VAL A 57 -7.85 17.70 -10.83
C VAL A 57 -7.80 17.52 -12.35
N LEU A 58 -7.17 16.45 -12.85
CA LEU A 58 -7.16 16.16 -14.30
C LEU A 58 -8.58 16.03 -14.85
N ALA A 59 -9.45 15.24 -14.20
CA ALA A 59 -10.82 15.04 -14.64
C ALA A 59 -11.62 16.34 -14.72
N ASN A 60 -11.40 17.27 -13.78
CA ASN A 60 -12.11 18.54 -13.73
C ASN A 60 -11.57 19.62 -14.70
N THR A 61 -10.39 19.43 -15.30
CA THR A 61 -9.83 20.37 -16.31
C THR A 61 -10.35 20.15 -17.74
N GLN A 62 -11.15 19.10 -17.97
CA GLN A 62 -11.69 18.73 -19.27
C GLN A 62 -13.05 19.41 -19.56
N SER A 63 -13.03 20.69 -19.98
CA SER A 63 -14.23 21.40 -20.47
C SER A 63 -14.64 21.01 -21.90
N PRO A 64 -15.94 21.09 -22.26
CA PRO A 64 -16.55 20.40 -23.41
C PRO A 64 -16.28 21.03 -24.78
N VAL A 65 -16.42 20.19 -25.82
CA VAL A 65 -16.30 20.51 -27.25
C VAL A 65 -17.26 21.64 -27.63
N LEU A 66 -16.71 22.72 -28.19
CA LEU A 66 -17.43 23.93 -28.55
C LEU A 66 -18.16 23.75 -29.90
N SER A 67 -19.47 24.06 -29.95
CA SER A 67 -20.27 24.03 -31.19
C SER A 67 -19.92 25.20 -32.13
N ASP A 68 -20.15 24.99 -33.44
CA ASP A 68 -19.64 25.80 -34.56
C ASP A 68 -20.04 27.29 -34.58
N GLU A 69 -21.01 27.73 -33.77
CA GLU A 69 -21.46 29.13 -33.74
C GLU A 69 -20.45 30.10 -33.09
N THR A 70 -19.44 29.59 -32.38
CA THR A 70 -18.51 30.42 -31.60
C THR A 70 -17.34 30.98 -32.40
N LYS A 71 -17.21 30.62 -33.69
CA LYS A 71 -16.09 31.00 -34.57
C LYS A 71 -16.05 32.49 -34.96
N LYS A 72 -17.13 33.25 -34.75
CA LYS A 72 -17.19 34.68 -35.13
C LYS A 72 -16.80 35.66 -34.02
N ALA A 73 -16.75 35.23 -32.76
CA ALA A 73 -16.35 36.08 -31.62
C ALA A 73 -14.82 36.11 -31.39
N ILE A 74 -14.03 35.68 -32.38
CA ILE A 74 -12.67 35.16 -32.16
C ILE A 74 -11.61 36.25 -31.92
N ASP A 75 -11.66 37.47 -32.44
CA ASP A 75 -10.48 38.37 -32.32
C ASP A 75 -10.16 38.89 -30.91
N LEU A 76 -11.16 39.28 -30.11
CA LEU A 76 -10.92 39.66 -28.69
C LEU A 76 -10.83 38.42 -27.78
N LYS A 77 -11.42 37.30 -28.21
CA LYS A 77 -11.45 36.03 -27.48
C LYS A 77 -10.19 35.20 -27.71
N THR A 78 -9.41 35.45 -28.77
CA THR A 78 -8.17 34.72 -29.08
C THR A 78 -7.10 34.95 -28.02
N ALA A 79 -6.97 36.16 -27.48
CA ALA A 79 -6.07 36.42 -26.35
C ALA A 79 -6.53 35.70 -25.07
N ASN A 80 -7.83 35.70 -24.78
CA ASN A 80 -8.39 34.98 -23.62
C ASN A 80 -8.33 33.45 -23.79
N VAL A 81 -8.54 32.93 -25.00
CA VAL A 81 -8.44 31.50 -25.31
C VAL A 81 -6.98 31.04 -25.30
N PHE A 82 -6.06 31.87 -25.80
CA PHE A 82 -4.63 31.60 -25.70
C PHE A 82 -4.22 31.51 -24.23
N ASN A 83 -4.55 32.51 -23.40
CA ASN A 83 -4.28 32.51 -21.96
C ASN A 83 -4.93 31.31 -21.24
N GLN A 84 -6.16 30.94 -21.59
CA GLN A 84 -6.86 29.79 -21.01
C GLN A 84 -6.26 28.44 -21.48
N PHE A 85 -5.69 28.38 -22.68
CA PHE A 85 -4.96 27.23 -23.20
C PHE A 85 -3.58 27.10 -22.57
N THR A 86 -2.83 28.20 -22.41
CA THR A 86 -1.57 28.21 -21.65
C THR A 86 -1.80 27.84 -20.20
N ASP A 87 -2.82 28.37 -19.52
CA ASP A 87 -3.14 28.02 -18.13
C ASP A 87 -3.51 26.55 -17.97
N LYS A 88 -4.25 25.97 -18.93
CA LYS A 88 -4.60 24.55 -18.92
C LYS A 88 -3.39 23.65 -19.20
N HIS A 89 -2.55 23.99 -20.17
CA HIS A 89 -1.31 23.26 -20.45
C HIS A 89 -0.30 23.37 -19.31
N GLN A 90 -0.17 24.54 -18.70
CA GLN A 90 0.72 24.80 -17.57
C GLN A 90 0.25 24.06 -16.31
N ASN A 91 -1.06 24.02 -16.02
CA ASN A 91 -1.61 23.19 -14.94
C ASN A 91 -1.41 21.69 -15.18
N THR A 92 -1.61 21.21 -16.40
CA THR A 92 -1.42 19.77 -16.72
C THR A 92 0.05 19.37 -16.60
N GLN A 93 0.98 20.23 -17.03
CA GLN A 93 2.43 20.02 -16.85
C GLN A 93 2.87 20.09 -15.38
N ALA A 94 2.22 20.91 -14.56
CA ALA A 94 2.50 21.00 -13.12
C ALA A 94 2.06 19.74 -12.33
N LEU A 95 1.08 18.99 -12.83
CA LEU A 95 0.51 17.82 -12.16
C LEU A 95 1.21 16.50 -12.48
N LEU A 96 1.88 16.42 -13.63
CA LEU A 96 2.67 15.25 -14.05
C LEU A 96 3.73 14.82 -13.01
N PRO A 97 4.55 15.73 -12.44
CA PRO A 97 5.51 15.37 -11.40
C PRO A 97 4.84 14.77 -10.15
N ALA A 98 3.72 15.33 -9.71
CA ALA A 98 2.98 14.82 -8.55
C ALA A 98 2.46 13.40 -8.79
N TYR A 99 1.87 13.15 -9.97
CA TYR A 99 1.42 11.82 -10.37
C TYR A 99 2.56 10.80 -10.37
N VAL A 100 3.72 11.16 -10.94
CA VAL A 100 4.92 10.31 -10.97
C VAL A 100 5.42 10.02 -9.56
N VAL A 101 5.49 11.03 -8.67
CA VAL A 101 5.90 10.84 -7.27
C VAL A 101 4.95 9.89 -6.53
N GLY A 102 3.63 10.08 -6.67
CA GLY A 102 2.64 9.19 -6.08
C GLY A 102 2.78 7.75 -6.59
N GLY A 103 2.97 7.59 -7.90
CA GLY A 103 3.22 6.29 -8.54
C GLY A 103 4.48 5.61 -8.02
N LEU A 104 5.59 6.35 -7.89
CA LEU A 104 6.85 5.84 -7.35
C LEU A 104 6.72 5.40 -5.89
N LEU A 105 5.96 6.13 -5.07
CA LEU A 105 5.68 5.74 -3.68
C LEU A 105 4.94 4.41 -3.60
N ILE A 106 3.88 4.24 -4.41
CA ILE A 106 3.12 2.98 -4.44
C ILE A 106 3.98 1.84 -5.00
N ALA A 107 4.70 2.06 -6.11
CA ALA A 107 5.58 1.06 -6.71
C ALA A 107 6.68 0.60 -5.72
N SER A 108 7.30 1.53 -5.01
CA SER A 108 8.28 1.22 -3.96
C SER A 108 7.67 0.36 -2.86
N ASN A 109 6.41 0.63 -2.50
CA ASN A 109 5.70 -0.13 -1.48
C ASN A 109 5.30 -1.55 -1.95
N VAL A 110 5.01 -1.72 -3.24
CA VAL A 110 4.84 -3.03 -3.89
C VAL A 110 6.14 -3.83 -3.81
N VAL A 111 7.27 -3.23 -4.21
CA VAL A 111 8.59 -3.89 -4.16
C VAL A 111 8.94 -4.30 -2.73
N TRP A 112 8.72 -3.42 -1.75
CA TRP A 112 8.89 -3.75 -0.33
C TRP A 112 8.01 -4.93 0.08
N THR A 113 6.75 -4.96 -0.35
CA THR A 113 5.84 -6.08 -0.07
C THR A 113 6.35 -7.40 -0.64
N ILE A 114 6.81 -7.40 -1.90
CA ILE A 114 7.39 -8.59 -2.54
C ILE A 114 8.62 -9.07 -1.77
N TYR A 115 9.52 -8.15 -1.41
CA TYR A 115 10.71 -8.46 -0.61
C TYR A 115 10.34 -9.11 0.73
N ASN A 116 9.36 -8.55 1.44
CA ASN A 116 8.86 -9.13 2.68
C ASN A 116 8.25 -10.52 2.47
N ALA A 117 7.48 -10.73 1.41
CA ALA A 117 6.89 -12.02 1.09
C ALA A 117 7.97 -13.09 0.88
N VAL A 118 9.05 -12.76 0.17
CA VAL A 118 10.22 -13.65 -0.02
C VAL A 118 10.89 -13.98 1.33
N LEU A 119 11.15 -12.97 2.16
CA LEU A 119 11.73 -13.19 3.48
C LEU A 119 10.83 -14.05 4.38
N ILE A 120 9.51 -13.85 4.34
CA ILE A 120 8.56 -14.65 5.13
C ILE A 120 8.52 -16.08 4.59
N HIS A 121 8.52 -16.26 3.27
CA HIS A 121 8.55 -17.57 2.63
C HIS A 121 9.81 -18.37 3.03
N ASN A 122 10.97 -17.71 3.00
CA ASN A 122 12.26 -18.32 3.40
C ASN A 122 12.41 -18.46 4.92
N GLY A 123 11.47 -17.92 5.71
CA GLY A 123 11.54 -17.90 7.17
C GLY A 123 12.60 -16.95 7.72
N GLU A 124 13.15 -16.05 6.91
CA GLU A 124 14.18 -15.09 7.30
C GLU A 124 13.62 -13.82 7.92
N PHE A 125 12.33 -13.57 7.72
CA PHE A 125 11.66 -12.40 8.27
C PHE A 125 11.70 -12.42 9.79
N LYS A 126 11.99 -11.25 10.38
CA LYS A 126 12.13 -11.09 11.83
C LYS A 126 10.83 -10.61 12.45
N ASP A 127 10.50 -11.17 13.61
CA ASP A 127 9.36 -10.73 14.39
C ASP A 127 9.70 -9.57 15.35
N ASN A 128 8.73 -9.18 16.18
CA ASN A 128 8.90 -8.15 17.20
C ASN A 128 9.95 -8.48 18.29
N LYS A 129 10.36 -9.74 18.43
CA LYS A 129 11.45 -10.19 19.32
C LYS A 129 12.79 -10.30 18.58
N LYS A 130 12.86 -9.81 17.33
CA LYS A 130 14.03 -9.90 16.43
C LYS A 130 14.42 -11.34 16.08
N GLN A 131 13.55 -12.31 16.33
CA GLN A 131 13.78 -13.72 16.00
C GLN A 131 13.31 -13.99 14.57
N LYS A 132 14.09 -14.76 13.80
CA LYS A 132 13.68 -15.21 12.46
C LYS A 132 12.51 -16.19 12.59
N ILE A 133 11.57 -16.18 11.64
CA ILE A 133 10.50 -17.18 11.56
C ILE A 133 11.07 -18.61 11.52
N SER A 134 12.23 -18.80 10.90
CA SER A 134 12.92 -20.09 10.84
C SER A 134 13.36 -20.61 12.21
N GLN A 135 13.48 -19.75 13.23
CA GLN A 135 13.84 -20.10 14.60
C GLN A 135 12.60 -20.42 15.46
N TRP A 136 11.39 -20.34 14.91
CA TRP A 136 10.19 -20.73 15.61
C TRP A 136 10.18 -22.26 15.77
N THR A 137 10.13 -22.70 17.03
CA THR A 137 10.41 -24.09 17.42
C THR A 137 9.18 -24.99 17.41
N GLU A 138 7.97 -24.45 17.34
CA GLU A 138 6.77 -25.28 17.44
C GLU A 138 6.30 -25.75 16.06
N THR A 139 6.19 -27.08 15.94
CA THR A 139 5.39 -27.73 14.90
C THR A 139 3.91 -27.52 15.22
N GLN A 140 3.06 -27.65 14.21
CA GLN A 140 1.61 -27.50 14.38
C GLN A 140 1.05 -28.46 15.44
N GLU A 141 1.57 -29.69 15.50
CA GLU A 141 1.17 -30.71 16.49
C GLU A 141 1.52 -30.29 17.92
N SER A 142 2.76 -29.86 18.16
CA SER A 142 3.20 -29.39 19.49
C SER A 142 2.39 -28.18 19.97
N TYR A 143 2.02 -27.27 19.07
CA TYR A 143 1.16 -26.13 19.41
C TYR A 143 -0.27 -26.58 19.78
N LEU A 144 -0.83 -27.54 19.04
CA LEU A 144 -2.16 -28.09 19.32
C LEU A 144 -2.18 -28.85 20.65
N GLU A 145 -1.17 -29.66 20.95
CA GLU A 145 -1.02 -30.34 22.25
C GLU A 145 -0.92 -29.34 23.41
N HIS A 146 -0.15 -28.25 23.25
CA HIS A 146 -0.06 -27.19 24.24
C HIS A 146 -1.41 -26.48 24.45
N LEU A 147 -2.21 -26.27 23.40
CA LEU A 147 -3.55 -25.70 23.54
C LEU A 147 -4.53 -26.66 24.25
N LEU A 148 -4.45 -27.96 23.94
CA LEU A 148 -5.29 -28.99 24.55
C LEU A 148 -4.99 -29.14 26.06
N THR A 149 -3.73 -29.33 26.42
CA THR A 149 -3.29 -29.41 27.83
C THR A 149 -3.59 -28.14 28.61
N LYS A 150 -3.40 -26.96 27.99
CA LYS A 150 -3.84 -25.71 28.60
C LYS A 150 -5.35 -25.72 28.84
N SER A 151 -6.15 -26.15 27.88
CA SER A 151 -7.61 -26.18 28.02
C SER A 151 -8.12 -27.15 29.10
N GLU A 152 -7.44 -28.28 29.32
CA GLU A 152 -7.75 -29.21 30.40
C GLU A 152 -7.46 -28.61 31.78
N ASN A 153 -6.35 -27.88 31.92
CA ASN A 153 -6.02 -27.17 33.16
C ASN A 153 -7.00 -26.04 33.53
N TRP A 154 -7.85 -25.57 32.60
CA TRP A 154 -8.92 -24.61 32.90
C TRP A 154 -10.26 -25.29 33.24
N ARG A 155 -10.38 -26.61 33.07
CA ARG A 155 -11.57 -27.39 33.41
C ARG A 155 -11.51 -28.01 34.81
N HIS A 156 -10.39 -27.84 35.51
CA HIS A 156 -10.19 -28.19 36.92
C HIS A 156 -10.08 -26.90 37.75
#